data_AF-A0A1Y3ATM1-F1
#
_entry.id   AF-A0A1Y3ATM1-F1
#
_cell.length_a   1.000
_cell.length_b   1.000
_cell.length_c   1.000
_cell.angle_alpha   90.00
_cell.angle_beta   90.00
_cell.angle_gamma   90.00
#
_symmetry.space_group_name_H-M   'P 1'
#
loop_
_entity.id
_entity.type
_entity.pdbx_description
1 polymer ?
#
loop_
_entity_poly.entity_id
_entity_poly.type
_entity_poly.pdbx_seq_one_letter_code
_entity_poly.pdbx_strand_id
1 'polypeptide(L)'
;MAELTENDIICYLSRVPFREMLHFMSLINNNDDDDDNNNSSTETSMIRLFAFSTRLIQIFRNGLQNYNCLRFKRLTLYLASMIKQIIKTISDNWRWCKEKFTTKDQALLIRLQVEFDHFMLRSIMAILSTNRRGVWPLLAKIDFEGISEPMLWNILWVVYQNGRNESNEMANNLCPYMSSNYWKDKFRNHVQWKFIFIEKLSILSLEEASGLLDFFYNMAISRSKYESSIIQSDLSSSSLDTQYVDDFFREIIERFAEICLLRKLYSN
;
A
#
# COMPACT_ATOMS: atom_id res chain seq x y z
N MET A 1 -32.79 -6.14 -25.22
CA MET A 1 -32.43 -5.60 -23.90
C MET A 1 -31.14 -4.82 -24.08
N ALA A 2 -31.12 -3.52 -23.74
CA ALA A 2 -29.91 -2.72 -23.89
C ALA A 2 -28.84 -3.26 -22.93
N GLU A 3 -27.80 -3.90 -23.47
CA GLU A 3 -26.67 -4.34 -22.67
C GLU A 3 -25.95 -3.09 -22.15
N LEU A 4 -25.93 -2.86 -20.82
CA LEU A 4 -25.13 -1.80 -20.23
C LEU A 4 -23.69 -1.94 -20.71
N THR A 5 -23.16 -0.88 -21.31
CA THR A 5 -21.78 -0.86 -21.78
C THR A 5 -20.83 -0.55 -20.62
N GLU A 6 -19.57 -0.94 -20.76
CA GLU A 6 -18.52 -0.62 -19.80
C GLU A 6 -18.43 0.89 -19.51
N ASN A 7 -18.66 1.72 -20.53
CA ASN A 7 -18.65 3.18 -20.40
C ASN A 7 -19.78 3.68 -19.51
N ASP A 8 -20.96 3.07 -19.55
CA ASP A 8 -22.11 3.51 -18.75
C ASP A 8 -21.85 3.33 -17.26
N ILE A 9 -21.22 2.20 -16.89
CA ILE A 9 -20.83 1.91 -15.51
C ILE A 9 -19.76 2.89 -15.03
N ILE A 10 -18.75 3.17 -15.86
CA ILE A 10 -17.70 4.14 -15.53
C ILE A 10 -18.31 5.54 -15.37
N CYS A 11 -19.22 5.96 -16.26
CA CYS A 11 -19.92 7.25 -16.17
C CYS A 11 -20.79 7.37 -14.93
N TYR A 12 -21.40 6.28 -14.47
CA TYR A 12 -22.17 6.29 -13.23
C TYR A 12 -21.25 6.42 -12.01
N LEU A 13 -20.17 5.63 -11.98
CA LEU A 13 -19.20 5.68 -10.88
C LEU A 13 -18.46 7.02 -10.80
N SER A 14 -18.14 7.64 -11.94
CA SER A 14 -17.44 8.92 -11.97
C SER A 14 -18.26 10.10 -11.47
N ARG A 15 -19.59 9.96 -11.43
CA ARG A 15 -20.51 10.94 -10.84
C ARG A 15 -20.58 10.85 -9.32
N VAL A 16 -20.14 9.74 -8.74
CA VAL A 16 -20.11 9.60 -7.29
C VAL A 16 -18.94 10.42 -6.76
N PRO A 17 -19.19 11.40 -5.88
CA PRO A 17 -18.16 12.32 -5.39
C PRO A 17 -17.34 11.66 -4.27
N PHE A 18 -16.63 10.57 -4.59
CA PHE A 18 -15.89 9.78 -3.61
C PHE A 18 -14.83 10.62 -2.88
N ARG A 19 -14.22 11.59 -3.57
CA ARG A 19 -13.21 12.47 -2.99
C ARG A 19 -13.82 13.38 -1.92
N GLU A 20 -14.97 13.96 -2.22
CA GLU A 20 -15.74 14.82 -1.33
C GLU A 20 -16.29 14.01 -0.16
N MET A 21 -16.71 12.76 -0.38
CA MET A 21 -17.11 11.85 0.70
C MET A 21 -15.95 11.55 1.65
N LEU A 22 -14.75 11.27 1.13
CA LEU A 22 -13.55 11.08 1.97
C LEU A 22 -13.20 12.35 2.73
N HIS A 23 -13.27 13.50 2.07
CA HIS A 23 -13.04 14.80 2.71
C HIS A 23 -14.06 15.09 3.82
N PHE A 24 -15.34 14.80 3.58
CA PHE A 24 -16.40 14.90 4.57
C PHE A 24 -16.17 13.95 5.75
N MET A 25 -15.77 12.71 5.50
CA MET A 25 -15.43 11.77 6.58
C MET A 25 -14.15 12.19 7.32
N SER A 26 -13.26 12.89 6.63
CA SER A 26 -12.04 13.48 7.15
C SER A 26 -12.26 14.80 7.87
N LEU A 27 -13.51 15.27 8.11
CA LEU A 27 -13.87 16.51 8.83
C LEU A 27 -13.29 16.56 10.27
N ILE A 28 -11.97 16.67 10.35
CA ILE A 28 -11.27 17.68 11.12
C ILE A 28 -11.98 18.99 10.80
N ASN A 29 -12.81 19.46 11.72
CA ASN A 29 -13.44 20.76 11.62
C ASN A 29 -12.35 21.82 11.42
N ASN A 30 -12.38 22.56 10.31
CA ASN A 30 -11.81 23.90 10.21
C ASN A 30 -12.70 24.92 10.96
N ASN A 31 -13.34 24.50 12.06
CA ASN A 31 -13.95 25.46 12.96
C ASN A 31 -12.81 25.89 13.88
N ASP A 32 -12.12 26.94 13.46
CA ASP A 32 -11.17 27.75 14.23
C ASP A 32 -11.86 28.48 15.39
N ASP A 33 -12.89 27.89 16.01
CA ASP A 33 -13.60 28.43 17.15
C ASP A 33 -13.46 27.46 18.32
N ASP A 34 -12.44 27.77 19.12
CA ASP A 34 -12.25 27.44 20.52
C ASP A 34 -12.18 25.97 20.99
N ASP A 35 -11.24 25.80 21.91
CA ASP A 35 -11.24 24.87 23.04
C ASP A 35 -10.37 23.61 22.93
N ASP A 36 -9.61 23.38 24.01
CA ASP A 36 -8.56 22.37 24.25
C ASP A 36 -9.03 20.89 24.15
N ASN A 37 -10.20 20.64 23.56
CA ASN A 37 -10.87 19.35 23.46
C ASN A 37 -10.77 18.70 22.07
N ASN A 38 -10.16 19.39 21.10
CA ASN A 38 -10.13 19.01 19.68
C ASN A 38 -9.28 17.75 19.36
N ASN A 39 -8.33 17.35 20.19
CA ASN A 39 -7.46 16.20 19.90
C ASN A 39 -8.23 14.85 19.89
N SER A 40 -9.24 14.69 20.75
CA SER A 40 -10.07 13.48 20.77
C SER A 40 -10.97 13.36 19.53
N SER A 41 -11.33 14.51 18.94
CA SER A 41 -12.17 14.59 17.75
C SER A 41 -11.42 14.15 16.49
N THR A 42 -10.15 14.49 16.36
CA THR A 42 -9.32 14.14 15.19
C THR A 42 -8.99 12.65 15.17
N GLU A 43 -8.68 12.07 16.33
CA GLU A 43 -8.45 10.63 16.52
C GLU A 43 -9.68 9.79 16.14
N THR A 44 -10.84 10.16 16.68
CA THR A 44 -12.11 9.47 16.40
C THR A 44 -12.50 9.61 14.93
N SER A 45 -12.28 10.78 14.33
CA SER A 45 -12.50 11.01 12.90
C SER A 45 -11.57 10.16 12.03
N MET A 46 -10.31 9.96 12.42
CA MET A 46 -9.40 9.06 11.70
C MET A 46 -9.83 7.59 11.78
N ILE A 47 -10.30 7.12 12.94
CA ILE A 47 -10.87 5.76 13.04
C ILE A 47 -12.08 5.61 12.10
N ARG A 48 -12.98 6.60 12.07
CA ARG A 48 -14.14 6.60 11.17
C ARG A 48 -13.72 6.60 9.71
N LEU A 49 -12.72 7.40 9.35
CA LEU A 49 -12.17 7.47 8.00
C LEU A 49 -11.59 6.11 7.58
N PHE A 50 -10.80 5.44 8.44
CA PHE A 50 -10.27 4.11 8.16
C PHE A 50 -11.38 3.06 8.02
N ALA A 51 -12.37 3.07 8.90
CA ALA A 51 -13.50 2.13 8.85
C ALA A 51 -14.30 2.29 7.55
N PHE A 52 -14.66 3.52 7.20
CA PHE A 52 -15.37 3.84 5.96
C PHE A 52 -14.57 3.41 4.72
N SER A 53 -13.30 3.81 4.67
CA SER A 53 -12.44 3.54 3.52
C SER A 53 -12.13 2.06 3.36
N THR A 54 -11.99 1.32 4.46
CA THR A 54 -11.82 -0.13 4.43
C THR A 54 -13.04 -0.80 3.80
N ARG A 55 -14.26 -0.38 4.14
CA ARG A 55 -15.49 -0.88 3.50
C ARG A 55 -15.57 -0.49 2.03
N LEU A 56 -15.19 0.73 1.68
CA LEU A 56 -15.16 1.17 0.29
C LEU A 56 -14.21 0.32 -0.56
N ILE A 57 -13.02 0.01 -0.04
CA ILE A 57 -12.05 -0.87 -0.70
C ILE A 57 -12.58 -2.31 -0.83
N GLN A 58 -13.31 -2.82 0.15
CA GLN A 58 -13.96 -4.14 0.02
C GLN A 58 -14.98 -4.15 -1.12
N ILE A 59 -15.78 -3.09 -1.26
CA ILE A 59 -16.73 -2.96 -2.38
C ILE A 59 -15.98 -2.95 -3.71
N PHE A 60 -14.92 -2.15 -3.83
CA PHE A 60 -14.12 -2.08 -5.06
C PHE A 60 -13.38 -3.38 -5.35
N ARG A 61 -12.88 -4.08 -4.33
CA ARG A 61 -12.29 -5.42 -4.48
C ARG A 61 -13.30 -6.41 -5.05
N ASN A 62 -14.52 -6.45 -4.51
CA ASN A 62 -15.57 -7.33 -5.02
C ASN A 62 -15.93 -6.95 -6.46
N GLY A 63 -15.98 -5.65 -6.79
CA GLY A 63 -16.12 -5.18 -8.16
C GLY A 63 -15.00 -5.66 -9.08
N LEU A 64 -13.74 -5.52 -8.66
CA LEU A 64 -12.57 -6.00 -9.42
C LEU A 64 -12.61 -7.50 -9.67
N GLN A 65 -13.00 -8.30 -8.67
CA GLN A 65 -13.11 -9.76 -8.79
C GLN A 65 -14.26 -10.17 -9.74
N ASN A 66 -15.43 -9.54 -9.62
CA ASN A 66 -16.59 -9.86 -10.45
C ASN A 66 -16.45 -9.42 -11.90
N TYR A 67 -15.82 -8.26 -12.14
CA TYR A 67 -15.59 -7.71 -13.48
C TYR A 67 -14.21 -8.06 -14.04
N ASN A 68 -13.53 -9.08 -13.50
CA ASN A 68 -12.22 -9.55 -13.96
C ASN A 68 -12.30 -10.29 -15.31
N CYS A 69 -12.94 -9.71 -16.31
CA CYS A 69 -13.14 -10.24 -17.66
C CYS A 69 -12.53 -9.29 -18.70
N LEU A 70 -12.08 -9.81 -19.84
CA LEU A 70 -11.46 -9.00 -20.92
C LEU A 70 -12.39 -7.87 -21.43
N ARG A 71 -13.70 -8.07 -21.34
CA ARG A 71 -14.76 -7.12 -21.72
C ARG A 71 -14.78 -5.85 -20.84
N PHE A 72 -14.29 -5.91 -19.60
CA PHE A 72 -14.37 -4.81 -18.62
C PHE A 72 -12.98 -4.30 -18.18
N LYS A 73 -12.03 -4.24 -19.12
CA LYS A 73 -10.64 -3.83 -18.84
C LYS A 73 -10.54 -2.39 -18.34
N ARG A 74 -11.25 -1.45 -18.95
CA ARG A 74 -11.24 -0.03 -18.57
C ARG A 74 -11.90 0.18 -17.20
N LEU A 75 -12.99 -0.54 -16.91
CA LEU A 75 -13.65 -0.49 -15.61
C LEU A 75 -12.73 -1.02 -14.51
N THR A 76 -12.04 -2.13 -14.78
CA THR A 76 -11.05 -2.71 -13.85
C THR A 76 -9.91 -1.73 -13.57
N LEU A 77 -9.34 -1.10 -14.60
CA LEU A 77 -8.31 -0.07 -14.44
C LEU A 77 -8.82 1.17 -13.71
N TYR A 78 -10.07 1.56 -13.97
CA TYR A 78 -10.73 2.67 -13.28
C TYR A 78 -10.88 2.38 -11.79
N LEU A 79 -11.42 1.21 -11.42
CA LEU A 79 -11.55 0.79 -10.01
C LEU A 79 -10.19 0.70 -9.30
N ALA A 80 -9.16 0.15 -9.94
CA ALA A 80 -7.81 0.11 -9.39
C ALA A 80 -7.23 1.54 -9.18
N SER A 81 -7.48 2.45 -10.13
CA SER A 81 -7.11 3.86 -10.01
C SER A 81 -7.85 4.55 -8.86
N MET A 82 -9.13 4.24 -8.65
CA MET A 82 -9.93 4.77 -7.53
C MET A 82 -9.39 4.29 -6.19
N ILE A 83 -9.05 3.00 -6.05
CA ILE A 83 -8.40 2.48 -4.84
C ILE A 83 -7.09 3.23 -4.58
N LYS A 84 -6.27 3.46 -5.62
CA LYS A 84 -5.03 4.23 -5.49
C LYS A 84 -5.27 5.67 -5.00
N GLN A 85 -6.31 6.34 -5.50
CA GLN A 85 -6.66 7.68 -5.03
C GLN A 85 -7.08 7.69 -3.56
N ILE A 86 -7.88 6.69 -3.14
CA ILE A 86 -8.27 6.51 -1.74
C ILE A 86 -7.03 6.33 -0.85
N ILE A 87 -6.13 5.43 -1.25
CA ILE A 87 -4.85 5.20 -0.55
C ILE A 87 -4.13 6.53 -0.35
N LYS A 88 -3.94 7.30 -1.44
CA LYS A 88 -3.21 8.57 -1.37
C LYS A 88 -3.85 9.55 -0.38
N THR A 89 -5.16 9.78 -0.49
CA THR A 89 -5.88 10.71 0.40
C THR A 89 -5.75 10.30 1.86
N ILE A 90 -5.82 9.01 2.15
CA ILE A 90 -5.73 8.51 3.53
C ILE A 90 -4.30 8.57 4.06
N SER A 91 -3.30 8.26 3.24
CA SER A 91 -1.89 8.44 3.62
C SER A 91 -1.55 9.90 3.89
N ASP A 92 -2.05 10.83 3.07
CA ASP A 92 -1.88 12.28 3.27
C ASP A 92 -2.51 12.72 4.60
N ASN A 93 -3.75 12.29 4.87
CA ASN A 93 -4.46 12.59 6.12
C ASN A 93 -3.77 11.95 7.34
N TRP A 94 -3.28 10.71 7.21
CA TRP A 94 -2.56 10.02 8.27
C TRP A 94 -1.27 10.74 8.63
N ARG A 95 -0.50 11.19 7.63
CA ARG A 95 0.72 11.97 7.85
C ARG A 95 0.42 13.26 8.60
N TRP A 96 -0.56 14.02 8.13
CA TRP A 96 -0.97 15.27 8.77
C TRP A 96 -1.43 15.05 10.22
N CYS A 97 -2.20 13.99 10.45
CA CYS A 97 -2.66 13.64 11.79
C CYS A 97 -1.50 13.24 12.70
N LYS A 98 -0.56 12.42 12.21
CA LYS A 98 0.62 11.97 12.97
C LYS A 98 1.52 13.12 13.41
N GLU A 99 1.65 14.17 12.59
CA GLU A 99 2.38 15.40 12.95
C GLU A 99 1.65 16.24 14.00
N LYS A 100 0.30 16.23 13.98
CA LYS A 100 -0.53 17.03 14.90
C LYS A 100 -0.94 16.32 16.19
N PHE A 101 -0.88 15.00 16.25
CA PHE A 101 -1.18 14.25 17.46
C PHE A 101 -0.10 14.50 18.51
N THR A 102 -0.21 15.60 19.24
CA THR A 102 0.51 15.88 20.49
C THR A 102 -0.19 15.21 21.67
N THR A 103 -0.91 14.11 21.45
CA THR A 103 -1.78 13.49 22.47
C THR A 103 -0.99 12.56 23.40
N LYS A 104 -1.34 12.59 24.69
CA LYS A 104 -0.70 11.84 25.79
C LYS A 104 -0.98 10.32 25.76
N ASP A 105 -1.89 9.83 24.91
CA ASP A 105 -2.30 8.42 24.87
C ASP A 105 -1.59 7.62 23.76
N GLN A 106 -0.47 7.00 24.14
CA GLN A 106 0.30 6.14 23.24
C GLN A 106 -0.49 4.92 22.75
N ALA A 107 -1.45 4.40 23.52
CA ALA A 107 -2.18 3.20 23.15
C ALA A 107 -3.11 3.45 21.94
N LEU A 108 -3.73 4.63 21.88
CA LEU A 108 -4.58 5.02 20.77
C LEU A 108 -3.77 5.24 19.49
N LEU A 109 -2.59 5.87 19.58
CA LEU A 109 -1.69 6.04 18.44
C LEU A 109 -1.22 4.70 17.86
N ILE A 110 -0.87 3.74 18.72
CA ILE A 110 -0.53 2.38 18.29
C ILE A 110 -1.72 1.73 17.58
N ARG A 111 -2.93 1.88 18.12
CA ARG A 111 -4.15 1.35 17.50
C ARG A 111 -4.41 1.96 16.12
N LEU A 112 -4.27 3.27 15.98
CA LEU A 112 -4.41 3.96 14.69
C LEU A 112 -3.36 3.51 13.67
N GLN A 113 -2.10 3.36 14.09
CA GLN A 113 -1.03 2.84 13.24
C GLN A 113 -1.34 1.42 12.75
N VAL A 114 -1.81 0.53 13.63
CA VAL A 114 -2.21 -0.83 13.27
C VAL A 114 -3.37 -0.82 12.26
N GLU A 115 -4.37 0.05 12.43
CA GLU A 115 -5.46 0.17 11.47
C GLU A 115 -4.99 0.71 10.11
N PHE A 116 -4.09 1.70 10.10
CA PHE A 116 -3.48 2.21 8.87
C PHE A 116 -2.69 1.13 8.13
N ASP A 117 -1.87 0.36 8.86
CA ASP A 117 -1.08 -0.73 8.31
C ASP A 117 -1.98 -1.80 7.65
N HIS A 118 -3.05 -2.21 8.33
CA HIS A 118 -4.00 -3.17 7.78
C HIS A 118 -4.82 -2.60 6.62
N PHE A 119 -5.17 -1.31 6.67
CA PHE A 119 -5.81 -0.61 5.56
C PHE A 119 -4.93 -0.67 4.31
N MET A 120 -3.63 -0.35 4.43
CA MET A 120 -2.68 -0.42 3.32
C MET A 120 -2.55 -1.83 2.75
N LEU A 121 -2.41 -2.84 3.62
CA LEU A 121 -2.34 -4.25 3.21
C LEU A 121 -3.59 -4.68 2.42
N ARG A 122 -4.79 -4.39 2.94
CA ARG A 122 -6.06 -4.72 2.28
C ARG A 122 -6.20 -4.02 0.92
N SER A 123 -5.73 -2.79 0.82
CA SER A 123 -5.75 -1.99 -0.41
C SER A 123 -4.87 -2.63 -1.49
N ILE A 124 -3.64 -3.00 -1.12
CA ILE A 124 -2.68 -3.65 -2.02
C ILE A 124 -3.21 -5.02 -2.46
N MET A 125 -3.77 -5.81 -1.55
CA MET A 125 -4.40 -7.08 -1.90
C MET A 125 -5.61 -6.92 -2.82
N ALA A 126 -6.44 -5.90 -2.62
CA ALA A 126 -7.57 -5.61 -3.50
C ALA A 126 -7.09 -5.35 -4.92
N ILE A 127 -6.01 -4.58 -5.07
CA ILE A 127 -5.38 -4.31 -6.36
C ILE A 127 -4.80 -5.60 -6.97
N LEU A 128 -4.02 -6.38 -6.19
CA LEU A 128 -3.43 -7.66 -6.62
C LEU A 128 -4.45 -8.75 -6.97
N SER A 129 -5.66 -8.69 -6.40
CA SER A 129 -6.75 -9.62 -6.75
C SER A 129 -7.11 -9.58 -8.23
N THR A 130 -6.76 -8.48 -8.88
CA THR A 130 -6.87 -8.29 -10.31
C THR A 130 -5.66 -8.94 -11.00
N ASN A 131 -5.80 -10.20 -11.43
CA ASN A 131 -4.75 -10.96 -12.13
C ASN A 131 -4.49 -10.46 -13.58
N ARG A 132 -4.47 -9.14 -13.82
CA ARG A 132 -4.46 -8.51 -15.15
C ARG A 132 -3.19 -7.72 -15.40
N ARG A 133 -2.77 -7.73 -16.67
CA ARG A 133 -1.57 -7.03 -17.12
C ARG A 133 -1.75 -5.51 -17.04
N GLY A 134 -0.88 -4.81 -16.31
CA GLY A 134 -0.93 -3.34 -16.14
C GLY A 134 -1.31 -2.82 -14.75
N VAL A 135 -1.45 -3.69 -13.76
CA VAL A 135 -1.70 -3.32 -12.36
C VAL A 135 -0.40 -2.91 -11.63
N TRP A 136 0.74 -3.48 -12.02
CA TRP A 136 2.04 -3.22 -11.42
C TRP A 136 2.49 -1.75 -11.49
N PRO A 137 2.35 -1.03 -12.62
CA PRO A 137 2.67 0.41 -12.66
C PRO A 137 1.76 1.28 -11.78
N LEU A 138 0.56 0.80 -11.42
CA LEU A 138 -0.31 1.48 -10.45
C LEU A 138 0.17 1.25 -9.03
N LEU A 139 0.55 0.01 -8.70
CA LEU A 139 1.15 -0.34 -7.41
C LEU A 139 2.46 0.40 -7.17
N ALA A 140 3.30 0.52 -8.20
CA ALA A 140 4.58 1.24 -8.15
C ALA A 140 4.46 2.67 -7.60
N LYS A 141 3.33 3.34 -7.89
CA LYS A 141 3.08 4.75 -7.52
C LYS A 141 2.43 4.90 -6.15
N ILE A 142 2.38 3.85 -5.33
CA ILE A 142 1.89 3.91 -3.96
C ILE A 142 3.02 4.43 -3.06
N ASP A 143 2.70 5.43 -2.25
CA ASP A 143 3.60 5.96 -1.23
C ASP A 143 3.52 5.07 0.02
N PHE A 144 4.66 4.57 0.50
CA PHE A 144 4.77 3.72 1.68
C PHE A 144 5.14 4.50 2.96
N GLU A 145 5.14 5.83 2.88
CA GLU A 145 5.48 6.70 3.99
C GLU A 145 4.43 6.58 5.11
N GLY A 146 4.89 6.35 6.34
CA GLY A 146 4.03 6.20 7.52
C GLY A 146 3.54 4.78 7.82
N ILE A 147 3.89 3.78 7.01
CA ILE A 147 3.65 2.35 7.28
C ILE A 147 4.71 1.82 8.26
N SER A 148 4.31 0.94 9.17
CA SER A 148 5.26 0.29 10.08
C SER A 148 6.20 -0.69 9.36
N GLU A 149 7.43 -0.79 9.86
CA GLU A 149 8.43 -1.72 9.33
C GLU A 149 7.92 -3.17 9.22
N PRO A 150 7.29 -3.76 10.25
CA PRO A 150 6.84 -5.14 10.16
C PRO A 150 5.72 -5.33 9.12
N MET A 151 4.88 -4.31 8.89
CA MET A 151 3.86 -4.36 7.85
C MET A 151 4.47 -4.27 6.44
N LEU A 152 5.54 -3.51 6.23
CA LEU A 152 6.23 -3.48 4.93
C LEU A 152 6.74 -4.86 4.53
N TRP A 153 7.32 -5.60 5.47
CA TRP A 153 7.73 -6.98 5.25
C TRP A 153 6.57 -7.92 4.93
N ASN A 154 5.43 -7.72 5.60
CA ASN A 154 4.22 -8.48 5.30
C ASN A 154 3.68 -8.16 3.88
N ILE A 155 3.63 -6.88 3.50
CA ILE A 155 3.25 -6.45 2.15
C ILE A 155 4.18 -7.08 1.11
N LEU A 156 5.49 -7.08 1.35
CA LEU A 156 6.50 -7.73 0.50
C LEU A 156 6.16 -9.23 0.33
N TRP A 157 5.81 -9.90 1.41
CA TRP A 157 5.44 -11.32 1.40
C TRP A 157 4.15 -11.59 0.61
N VAL A 158 3.13 -10.76 0.77
CA VAL A 158 1.87 -10.87 0.02
C VAL A 158 2.07 -10.67 -1.47
N VAL A 159 2.85 -9.66 -1.84
CA VAL A 159 3.24 -9.39 -3.24
C VAL A 159 4.03 -10.58 -3.79
N TYR A 160 4.95 -11.12 -2.99
CA TYR A 160 5.71 -12.33 -3.30
C TYR A 160 4.80 -13.54 -3.55
N GLN A 161 3.66 -13.67 -2.87
CA GLN A 161 2.68 -14.75 -3.08
C GLN A 161 1.58 -14.43 -4.11
N ASN A 162 1.68 -13.30 -4.84
CA ASN A 162 0.66 -12.82 -5.78
C ASN A 162 -0.74 -12.68 -5.15
N GLY A 163 -0.81 -12.42 -3.84
CA GLY A 163 -2.06 -12.40 -3.09
C GLY A 163 -2.85 -13.73 -3.05
N ARG A 164 -2.29 -14.84 -3.57
CA ARG A 164 -3.03 -16.11 -3.74
C ARG A 164 -3.23 -16.88 -2.43
N ASN A 165 -2.22 -16.92 -1.56
CA ASN A 165 -2.26 -17.81 -0.38
C ASN A 165 -2.98 -17.22 0.84
N GLU A 166 -3.16 -15.90 0.92
CA GLU A 166 -3.74 -15.25 2.10
C GLU A 166 -5.15 -14.70 1.84
N SER A 167 -5.70 -14.96 0.64
CA SER A 167 -7.05 -14.54 0.25
C SER A 167 -8.16 -15.14 1.12
N ASN A 168 -7.94 -16.34 1.69
CA ASN A 168 -8.90 -17.01 2.57
C ASN A 168 -8.69 -16.72 4.07
N GLU A 169 -7.47 -16.43 4.53
CA GLU A 169 -7.21 -16.13 5.94
C GLU A 169 -7.44 -14.64 6.28
N MET A 170 -7.10 -13.72 5.38
CA MET A 170 -7.27 -12.28 5.60
C MET A 170 -8.68 -11.74 5.36
N ALA A 171 -9.54 -12.50 4.68
CA ALA A 171 -10.93 -12.08 4.48
C ALA A 171 -11.70 -12.02 5.80
N ASN A 172 -11.30 -12.83 6.80
CA ASN A 172 -12.03 -12.97 8.05
C ASN A 172 -11.21 -12.78 9.33
N ASN A 173 -9.87 -12.90 9.34
CA ASN A 173 -9.09 -12.81 10.57
C ASN A 173 -8.00 -11.73 10.51
N LEU A 174 -7.79 -11.05 11.65
CA LEU A 174 -6.66 -10.16 11.88
C LEU A 174 -5.37 -10.94 11.59
N CYS A 175 -4.56 -10.47 10.65
CA CYS A 175 -3.17 -10.92 10.57
C CYS A 175 -2.52 -10.64 11.93
N PRO A 176 -1.88 -11.63 12.57
CA PRO A 176 -1.08 -11.35 13.74
C PRO A 176 -0.03 -10.30 13.36
N TYR A 177 0.06 -9.21 14.12
CA TYR A 177 1.12 -8.23 13.93
C TYR A 177 2.44 -8.89 14.33
N MET A 178 3.16 -9.44 13.34
CA MET A 178 4.43 -10.15 13.56
C MET A 178 5.61 -9.18 13.48
N SER A 179 6.64 -9.42 14.29
CA SER A 179 7.86 -8.61 14.30
C SER A 179 8.63 -8.66 12.98
N SER A 180 9.38 -7.60 12.65
CA SER A 180 10.29 -7.54 11.49
C SER A 180 11.23 -8.74 11.44
N ASN A 181 11.71 -9.22 12.60
CA ASN A 181 12.63 -10.37 12.68
C ASN A 181 11.99 -11.67 12.20
N TYR A 182 10.71 -11.90 12.55
CA TYR A 182 9.97 -13.06 12.09
C TYR A 182 9.90 -13.10 10.56
N TRP A 183 9.63 -11.96 9.93
CA TRP A 183 9.58 -11.88 8.48
C TRP A 183 10.96 -12.09 7.84
N LYS A 184 12.01 -11.47 8.39
CA LYS A 184 13.39 -11.67 7.91
C LYS A 184 13.78 -13.15 7.97
N ASP A 185 13.46 -13.84 9.06
CA ASP A 185 13.74 -15.27 9.20
C ASP A 185 12.90 -16.11 8.23
N LYS A 186 11.61 -15.78 8.05
CA LYS A 186 10.73 -16.43 7.08
C LYS A 186 11.28 -16.32 5.65
N PHE A 187 11.76 -15.13 5.25
CA PHE A 187 12.37 -14.91 3.95
C PHE A 187 13.73 -15.62 3.79
N ARG A 188 14.57 -15.62 4.84
CA ARG A 188 15.86 -16.34 4.84
C ARG A 188 15.69 -17.85 4.71
N ASN A 189 14.70 -18.42 5.38
CA ASN A 189 14.43 -19.86 5.35
C ASN A 189 13.77 -20.33 4.04
N HIS A 190 13.07 -19.45 3.33
CA HIS A 190 12.41 -19.78 2.06
C HIS A 190 13.37 -19.73 0.86
N VAL A 191 14.34 -20.64 0.75
CA VAL A 191 15.33 -20.68 -0.37
C VAL A 191 14.69 -20.69 -1.77
N GLN A 192 13.44 -21.15 -1.88
CA GLN A 192 12.62 -21.14 -3.10
C GLN A 192 12.16 -19.75 -3.55
N TRP A 193 12.39 -18.70 -2.74
CA TRP A 193 12.01 -17.33 -3.07
C TRP A 193 12.61 -16.91 -4.41
N LYS A 194 13.87 -17.26 -4.66
CA LYS A 194 14.58 -16.96 -5.91
C LYS A 194 13.91 -17.59 -7.14
N PHE A 195 13.53 -18.87 -7.06
CA PHE A 195 12.97 -19.61 -8.20
C PHE A 195 11.57 -19.12 -8.59
N ILE A 196 10.67 -18.97 -7.61
CA ILE A 196 9.31 -18.49 -7.85
C ILE A 196 9.35 -17.03 -8.37
N PHE A 197 10.32 -16.24 -7.92
CA PHE A 197 10.47 -14.88 -8.40
C PHE A 197 10.97 -14.80 -9.85
N ILE A 198 11.96 -15.62 -10.21
CA ILE A 198 12.47 -15.71 -11.59
C ILE A 198 11.36 -16.21 -12.54
N GLU A 199 10.56 -17.17 -12.09
CA GLU A 199 9.39 -17.64 -12.85
C GLU A 199 8.36 -16.53 -13.04
N LYS A 200 8.10 -15.70 -12.02
CA LYS A 200 7.22 -14.54 -12.17
C LYS A 200 7.77 -13.51 -13.15
N LEU A 201 9.06 -13.21 -13.07
CA LEU A 201 9.71 -12.26 -13.99
C LEU A 201 9.66 -12.74 -15.43
N SER A 202 9.76 -14.04 -15.70
CA SER A 202 9.67 -14.57 -17.07
C SER A 202 8.26 -14.40 -17.67
N ILE A 203 7.22 -14.41 -16.83
CA ILE A 203 5.81 -14.27 -17.23
C ILE A 203 5.40 -12.79 -17.42
N LEU A 204 5.99 -11.86 -16.66
CA LEU A 204 5.65 -10.43 -16.67
C LEU A 204 6.15 -9.74 -17.94
N SER A 205 5.46 -8.68 -18.40
CA SER A 205 6.01 -7.79 -19.45
C SER A 205 7.13 -6.90 -18.89
N LEU A 206 7.89 -6.24 -19.78
CA LEU A 206 8.97 -5.32 -19.35
C LEU A 206 8.43 -4.15 -18.50
N GLU A 207 7.29 -3.58 -18.87
CA GLU A 207 6.62 -2.49 -18.13
C GLU A 207 6.15 -2.94 -16.74
N GLU A 208 5.77 -4.21 -16.59
CA GLU A 208 5.35 -4.77 -15.33
C GLU A 208 6.53 -5.10 -14.43
N ALA A 209 7.61 -5.63 -15.01
CA ALA A 209 8.86 -5.86 -14.30
C ALA A 209 9.48 -4.54 -13.80
N SER A 210 9.44 -3.47 -14.60
CA SER A 210 9.87 -2.14 -14.16
C SER A 210 8.97 -1.59 -13.06
N GLY A 211 7.64 -1.70 -13.19
CA GLY A 211 6.71 -1.25 -12.15
C GLY A 211 6.88 -2.03 -10.83
N LEU A 212 7.20 -3.32 -10.91
CA LEU A 212 7.51 -4.13 -9.73
C LEU A 212 8.83 -3.73 -9.07
N LEU A 213 9.85 -3.40 -9.86
CA LEU A 213 11.11 -2.85 -9.35
C LEU A 213 10.89 -1.49 -8.68
N ASP A 214 10.14 -0.60 -9.32
CA ASP A 214 9.79 0.71 -8.76
C ASP A 214 9.01 0.58 -7.45
N PHE A 215 8.12 -0.42 -7.34
CA PHE A 215 7.42 -0.74 -6.10
C PHE A 215 8.38 -1.10 -4.97
N PHE A 216 9.35 -1.99 -5.21
CA PHE A 216 10.34 -2.37 -4.19
C PHE A 216 11.29 -1.23 -3.86
N TYR A 217 11.67 -0.44 -4.86
CA TYR A 217 12.49 0.74 -4.69
C TYR A 217 11.80 1.79 -3.81
N ASN A 218 10.52 2.10 -4.07
CA ASN A 218 9.75 3.04 -3.26
C ASN A 218 9.51 2.54 -1.84
N MET A 219 9.36 1.22 -1.65
CA MET A 219 9.31 0.60 -0.33
C MET A 219 10.64 0.78 0.43
N ALA A 220 11.78 0.56 -0.24
CA ALA A 220 13.11 0.73 0.35
C ALA A 220 13.43 2.20 0.69
N ILE A 221 13.08 3.16 -0.18
CA ILE A 221 13.27 4.59 0.09
C ILE A 221 12.45 5.03 1.30
N SER A 222 11.19 4.62 1.38
CA SER A 222 10.29 5.03 2.46
C SER A 222 10.82 4.58 3.82
N ARG A 223 11.52 3.44 3.87
CA ARG A 223 12.24 2.96 5.06
C ARG A 223 13.43 3.86 5.42
N SER A 224 14.30 4.17 4.45
CA SER A 224 15.47 5.02 4.68
C SER A 224 15.07 6.39 5.24
N LYS A 225 13.95 6.96 4.75
CA LYS A 225 13.39 8.21 5.28
C LYS A 225 12.94 8.08 6.74
N TYR A 226 12.22 7.02 7.08
CA TYR A 226 11.76 6.77 8.45
C TYR A 226 12.94 6.64 9.44
N GLU A 227 13.98 5.89 9.06
CA GLU A 227 15.18 5.73 9.89
C GLU A 227 15.97 7.04 10.03
N SER A 228 16.08 7.85 8.96
CA SER A 228 16.71 9.18 9.05
C SER A 228 15.96 10.16 9.97
N SER A 229 14.63 10.06 10.07
CA SER A 229 13.83 10.89 10.97
C SER A 229 13.99 10.54 12.45
N ILE A 230 14.20 9.25 12.77
CA ILE A 230 14.52 8.77 14.13
C ILE A 230 15.95 9.22 14.51
N ILE A 231 16.89 9.12 13.58
CA ILE A 231 18.28 9.55 13.77
C ILE A 231 18.35 11.06 14.01
N GLN A 232 17.52 11.89 13.36
CA GLN A 232 17.46 13.33 13.64
C GLN A 232 16.89 13.68 15.02
N SER A 233 16.00 12.85 15.60
CA SER A 233 15.56 13.04 16.99
C SER A 233 16.60 12.59 18.03
N ASP A 234 17.51 11.68 17.65
CA ASP A 234 18.46 11.05 18.58
C ASP A 234 19.94 11.46 18.40
N LEU A 235 20.34 12.22 17.37
CA LEU A 235 21.75 12.58 17.15
C LEU A 235 22.11 14.01 17.56
N SER A 236 22.56 14.14 18.80
CA SER A 236 23.67 15.03 19.17
C SER A 236 25.03 14.33 19.10
N SER A 237 25.23 13.34 18.23
CA SER A 237 26.58 12.86 17.91
C SER A 237 26.66 12.12 16.59
N SER A 238 27.36 12.79 15.66
CA SER A 238 28.26 12.26 14.64
C SER A 238 27.72 11.53 13.40
N SER A 239 28.18 12.11 12.29
CA SER A 239 28.44 11.58 10.94
C SER A 239 27.25 11.18 10.07
N LEU A 240 26.99 12.08 9.11
CA LEU A 240 26.41 11.80 7.80
C LEU A 240 27.07 10.56 7.18
N ASP A 241 26.29 9.51 6.94
CA ASP A 241 26.53 8.60 5.83
C ASP A 241 25.18 8.10 5.29
N THR A 242 24.99 8.34 4.00
CA THR A 242 23.86 7.91 3.15
C THR A 242 23.88 6.40 2.89
N GLN A 243 23.81 5.58 3.93
CA GLN A 243 24.12 4.15 3.79
C GLN A 243 23.25 3.22 4.65
N TYR A 244 21.92 3.36 4.65
CA TYR A 244 21.06 2.38 5.35
C TYR A 244 19.78 2.07 4.55
N VAL A 245 19.96 1.35 3.45
CA VAL A 245 18.93 0.43 2.94
C VAL A 245 19.35 -0.94 3.44
N ASP A 246 18.49 -1.62 4.22
CA ASP A 246 18.74 -2.97 4.76
C ASP A 246 19.38 -3.87 3.67
N ASP A 247 20.52 -4.50 3.96
CA ASP A 247 21.32 -5.25 2.97
C ASP A 247 20.48 -6.24 2.16
N PHE A 248 19.40 -6.76 2.77
CA PHE A 248 18.44 -7.63 2.13
C PHE A 248 17.61 -6.96 1.03
N PHE A 249 17.11 -5.73 1.26
CA PHE A 249 16.40 -4.97 0.23
C PHE A 249 17.34 -4.56 -0.91
N ARG A 250 18.60 -4.23 -0.56
CA ARG A 250 19.64 -3.94 -1.55
C ARG A 250 19.92 -5.16 -2.44
N GLU A 251 20.10 -6.34 -1.85
CA GLU A 251 20.30 -7.59 -2.60
C GLU A 251 19.11 -7.90 -3.52
N ILE A 252 17.87 -7.67 -3.05
CA ILE A 252 16.67 -7.82 -3.87
C ILE A 252 16.71 -6.87 -5.07
N ILE A 253 16.91 -5.56 -4.83
CA ILE A 253 16.88 -4.55 -5.88
C ILE A 253 18.02 -4.76 -6.89
N GLU A 254 19.24 -5.04 -6.44
CA GLU A 254 20.41 -5.29 -7.29
C GLU A 254 20.19 -6.51 -8.20
N ARG A 255 19.73 -7.64 -7.64
CA ARG A 255 19.45 -8.85 -8.43
C ARG A 255 18.31 -8.64 -9.43
N PHE A 256 17.29 -7.85 -9.08
CA PHE A 256 16.22 -7.53 -10.03
C PHE A 256 16.70 -6.64 -11.16
N ALA A 257 17.48 -5.61 -10.84
CA ALA A 257 18.06 -4.72 -11.84
C ALA A 257 18.90 -5.54 -12.82
N GLU A 258 19.70 -6.49 -12.32
CA GLU A 258 20.49 -7.40 -13.14
C GLU A 258 19.62 -8.27 -14.07
N ILE A 259 18.57 -8.91 -13.56
CA ILE A 259 17.66 -9.74 -14.37
C ILE A 259 16.89 -8.92 -15.41
N CYS A 260 16.42 -7.72 -15.04
CA CYS A 260 15.74 -6.81 -15.96
C CYS A 260 16.68 -6.29 -17.06
N LEU A 261 17.93 -5.97 -16.72
CA LEU A 261 18.96 -5.56 -17.68
C LEU A 261 19.32 -6.70 -18.65
N LEU A 262 19.50 -7.92 -18.14
CA LEU A 262 19.72 -9.10 -18.99
C LEU A 262 18.56 -9.30 -19.97
N ARG A 263 17.30 -9.21 -19.51
CA ARG A 263 16.14 -9.35 -20.40
C ARG A 263 16.06 -8.23 -21.45
N LYS A 264 16.48 -7.02 -21.11
CA LYS A 264 16.54 -5.89 -22.05
C LYS A 264 17.63 -6.08 -23.12
N LEU A 265 18.74 -6.75 -22.77
CA LEU A 265 19.82 -7.08 -23.69
C LEU A 265 19.48 -8.24 -24.64
N TYR A 266 18.72 -9.25 -24.17
CA TYR A 266 18.28 -10.40 -24.98
C TYR A 266 16.98 -10.16 -25.78
N SER A 267 16.37 -8.97 -25.66
CA SER A 267 15.15 -8.59 -26.41
C SER A 267 15.44 -7.77 -27.69
N ASN A 268 16.71 -7.64 -28.08
CA ASN A 268 17.14 -7.07 -29.37
C ASN A 268 17.48 -8.16 -30.37
#